data_AF-B7Q2H3-F1
#
_entry.id   AF-B7Q2H3-F1
#
_cell.length_a   1.000
_cell.length_b   1.000
_cell.length_c   1.000
_cell.angle_alpha   90.00
_cell.angle_beta   90.00
_cell.angle_gamma   90.00
#
_symmetry.space_group_name_H-M   'P 1'
#
loop_
_entity.id
_entity.type
_entity.pdbx_description
1 polymer ?
#
loop_
_entity_poly.entity_id
_entity_poly.type
_entity_poly.pdbx_seq_one_letter_code
_entity_poly.pdbx_strand_id
1 'polypeptide(L)'
;ITCNTMKFNSHSSRGSKIQGSQPYWLQRKGKVKLSESARKQTTTFIARMIAVDLQPYEFVENKGFQDFIHYLQPQYKVPRRTIFSRTVIPELYQNT
;
A
#
# COMPACT_ATOMS: atom_id res chain seq x y z
N ILE A 1 -6.81 19.97 46.81
CA ILE A 1 -6.68 19.11 48.02
C ILE A 1 -8.06 18.47 48.19
N THR A 2 -8.35 17.23 47.84
CA THR A 2 -7.68 15.95 48.11
C THR A 2 -7.93 14.91 47.01
N CYS A 3 -7.04 13.92 47.00
CA CYS A 3 -7.06 12.66 46.27
C CYS A 3 -8.27 11.79 46.63
N ASN A 4 -8.72 10.91 45.72
CA ASN A 4 -8.86 9.52 46.16
C ASN A 4 -8.67 8.50 45.03
N THR A 5 -7.60 7.74 45.21
CA THR A 5 -7.25 6.46 44.60
C THR A 5 -8.39 5.46 44.76
N MET A 6 -8.92 4.93 43.66
CA MET A 6 -9.65 3.67 43.68
C MET A 6 -8.74 2.55 43.17
N LYS A 7 -8.16 1.80 44.10
CA LYS A 7 -7.65 0.45 43.85
C LYS A 7 -8.84 -0.46 43.60
N PHE A 8 -8.93 -1.05 42.41
CA PHE A 8 -9.81 -2.20 42.22
C PHE A 8 -8.98 -3.48 42.25
N ASN A 9 -9.25 -4.27 43.30
CA ASN A 9 -8.63 -5.55 43.57
C ASN A 9 -9.32 -6.63 42.72
N SER A 10 -8.51 -7.51 42.17
CA SER A 10 -8.87 -8.64 41.33
C SER A 10 -9.83 -9.62 42.00
N HIS A 11 -10.93 -9.95 41.31
CA HIS A 11 -11.66 -11.20 41.53
C HIS A 11 -11.73 -11.98 40.22
N SER A 12 -11.23 -13.21 40.28
CA SER A 12 -11.21 -14.22 39.23
C SER A 12 -12.63 -14.65 38.88
N SER A 13 -13.02 -14.50 37.61
CA SER A 13 -14.14 -15.20 37.02
C SER A 13 -13.67 -15.95 35.77
N ARG A 14 -13.84 -17.28 35.81
CA ARG A 14 -13.59 -18.21 34.71
C ARG A 14 -14.47 -17.81 33.52
N GLY A 15 -13.85 -17.24 32.49
CA GLY A 15 -14.47 -16.96 31.20
C GLY A 15 -13.94 -17.91 30.14
N SER A 16 -14.86 -18.50 29.38
CA SER A 16 -14.65 -19.42 28.25
C SER A 16 -13.58 -18.94 27.26
N LYS A 17 -12.69 -19.86 26.85
CA LYS A 17 -11.79 -19.64 25.71
C LYS A 17 -12.63 -19.49 24.44
N ILE A 18 -12.92 -18.26 24.03
CA ILE A 18 -13.37 -17.98 22.68
C ILE A 18 -12.16 -18.28 21.78
N GLN A 19 -12.28 -19.36 21.03
CA GLN A 19 -11.31 -19.77 20.03
C GLN A 19 -11.33 -18.71 18.92
N GLY A 20 -10.37 -17.79 18.97
CA GLY A 20 -10.29 -16.69 18.02
C GLY A 20 -10.21 -17.24 16.60
N SER A 21 -11.28 -17.05 15.84
CA SER A 21 -11.25 -17.15 14.39
C SER A 21 -10.20 -16.15 13.90
N GLN A 22 -9.16 -16.66 13.23
CA GLN A 22 -8.13 -15.81 12.65
C GLN A 22 -8.78 -14.71 11.82
N PRO A 23 -8.36 -13.46 11.96
CA PRO A 23 -8.91 -12.41 11.13
C PRO A 23 -8.47 -12.62 9.67
N TYR A 24 -9.37 -12.36 8.74
CA TYR A 24 -9.18 -12.58 7.30
C TYR A 24 -8.05 -11.74 6.66
N TRP A 25 -7.39 -10.88 7.43
CA TRP A 25 -6.16 -10.19 7.01
C TRP A 25 -4.88 -10.97 7.31
N LEU A 26 -4.94 -12.05 8.09
CA LEU A 26 -3.80 -12.96 8.29
C LEU A 26 -3.67 -14.00 7.17
N GLN A 27 -3.83 -13.57 5.92
CA GLN A 27 -3.49 -14.41 4.77
C GLN A 27 -1.95 -14.47 4.66
N ARG A 28 -1.34 -15.63 4.89
CA ARG A 28 0.05 -15.91 4.47
C ARG A 28 0.13 -15.77 2.95
N LYS A 29 0.43 -14.56 2.46
CA LYS A 29 0.79 -14.37 1.06
C LYS A 29 2.16 -14.98 0.86
N GLY A 30 2.21 -16.18 0.28
CA GLY A 30 3.41 -16.63 -0.40
C GLY A 30 3.86 -15.48 -1.31
N LYS A 31 5.09 -14.99 -1.15
CA LYS A 31 5.64 -13.88 -1.94
C LYS A 31 5.86 -14.36 -3.37
N VAL A 32 4.78 -14.51 -4.13
CA VAL A 32 4.87 -14.54 -5.58
C VAL A 32 5.51 -13.22 -5.98
N LYS A 33 6.44 -13.24 -6.92
CA LYS A 33 7.09 -12.06 -7.47
C LYS A 33 6.32 -11.68 -8.73
N LEU A 34 5.96 -10.41 -8.88
CA LEU A 34 5.33 -9.93 -10.10
C LEU A 34 6.26 -10.15 -11.30
N SER A 35 5.72 -10.62 -12.42
CA SER A 35 6.52 -10.78 -13.64
C SER A 35 7.09 -9.45 -14.10
N GLU A 36 8.26 -9.48 -14.75
CA GLU A 36 8.90 -8.26 -15.22
C GLU A 36 8.03 -7.51 -16.24
N SER A 37 7.40 -8.25 -17.15
CA SER A 37 6.48 -7.69 -18.15
C SER A 37 5.30 -6.98 -17.48
N ALA A 38 4.65 -7.61 -16.48
CA ALA A 38 3.54 -6.99 -15.76
C ALA A 38 3.99 -5.72 -15.00
N ARG A 39 5.15 -5.76 -14.34
CA ARG A 39 5.73 -4.58 -13.67
C ARG A 39 5.97 -3.43 -14.65
N LYS A 40 6.54 -3.73 -15.82
CA LYS A 40 6.79 -2.72 -16.86
C LYS A 40 5.46 -2.13 -17.37
N GLN A 41 4.48 -2.98 -17.68
CA GLN A 41 3.16 -2.55 -18.13
C GLN A 41 2.45 -1.68 -17.08
N THR A 42 2.43 -2.08 -15.80
CA THR A 42 1.85 -1.24 -14.73
C THR A 42 2.53 0.13 -14.68
N THR A 43 3.85 0.17 -14.78
CA THR A 43 4.62 1.43 -14.78
C THR A 43 4.27 2.31 -15.98
N THR A 44 4.12 1.71 -17.17
CA THR A 44 3.68 2.41 -18.38
C THR A 44 2.28 2.99 -18.24
N PHE A 45 1.31 2.25 -17.67
CA PHE A 45 -0.04 2.77 -17.44
C PHE A 45 -0.06 3.94 -16.46
N ILE A 46 0.73 3.88 -15.39
CA ILE A 46 0.87 5.01 -14.46
C ILE A 46 1.47 6.22 -15.17
N ALA A 47 2.52 6.02 -15.98
CA ALA A 47 3.12 7.10 -16.77
C ALA A 47 2.12 7.73 -17.75
N ARG A 48 1.29 6.91 -18.41
CA ARG A 48 0.21 7.39 -19.28
C ARG A 48 -0.82 8.20 -18.51
N MET A 49 -1.26 7.76 -17.34
CA MET A 49 -2.18 8.51 -16.48
C MET A 49 -1.61 9.89 -16.15
N ILE A 50 -0.34 9.95 -15.73
CA ILE A 50 0.32 11.22 -15.41
C ILE A 50 0.33 12.16 -16.63
N ALA A 51 0.69 11.63 -17.80
CA ALA A 51 0.88 12.45 -18.98
C ALA A 51 -0.44 12.88 -19.66
N VAL A 52 -1.44 11.99 -19.69
CA VAL A 52 -2.76 12.26 -20.28
C VAL A 52 -3.58 13.19 -19.37
N ASP A 53 -3.57 12.92 -18.06
CA ASP A 53 -4.38 13.67 -17.09
C ASP A 53 -3.63 14.87 -16.50
N LEU A 54 -2.47 15.22 -17.07
CA LEU A 54 -1.58 16.33 -16.66
C LEU A 54 -1.30 16.36 -15.15
N GLN A 55 -1.12 15.20 -14.54
CA GLN A 55 -0.88 15.11 -13.10
C GLN A 55 0.55 15.56 -12.76
N PRO A 56 0.76 16.15 -11.56
CA PRO A 56 2.11 16.38 -11.04
C PRO A 56 2.82 15.04 -10.81
N TYR A 57 4.15 15.00 -10.97
CA TYR A 57 4.92 13.76 -10.77
C TYR A 57 4.83 13.24 -9.32
N GLU A 58 4.58 14.13 -8.36
CA GLU A 58 4.28 13.85 -6.95
C GLU A 58 3.08 12.90 -6.78
N PHE A 59 2.20 12.80 -7.78
CA PHE A 59 1.04 11.93 -7.75
C PHE A 59 1.36 10.49 -7.32
N VAL A 60 2.50 9.95 -7.78
CA VAL A 60 2.89 8.58 -7.46
C VAL A 60 3.31 8.41 -5.99
N GLU A 61 3.60 9.50 -5.28
CA GLU A 61 4.00 9.49 -3.87
C GLU A 61 2.83 9.82 -2.92
N ASN A 62 1.66 10.13 -3.47
CA ASN A 62 0.46 10.39 -2.68
C ASN A 62 -0.01 9.12 -1.96
N LYS A 63 -0.33 9.27 -0.66
CA LYS A 63 -0.76 8.16 0.20
C LYS A 63 -1.97 7.40 -0.38
N GLY A 64 -2.99 8.12 -0.86
CA GLY A 64 -4.20 7.49 -1.42
C GLY A 64 -3.90 6.64 -2.67
N PHE A 65 -2.99 7.10 -3.53
CA PHE A 65 -2.56 6.34 -4.70
C PHE A 65 -1.74 5.10 -4.31
N GLN A 66 -0.82 5.25 -3.35
CA GLN A 66 -0.02 4.14 -2.83
C GLN A 66 -0.90 3.06 -2.19
N ASP A 67 -1.89 3.45 -1.38
CA ASP A 67 -2.86 2.54 -0.78
C ASP A 67 -3.67 1.80 -1.86
N PHE A 68 -4.11 2.52 -2.91
CA PHE A 68 -4.84 1.95 -4.04
C PHE A 68 -4.02 0.90 -4.81
N ILE A 69 -2.78 1.22 -5.17
CA ILE A 69 -1.87 0.29 -5.86
C ILE A 69 -1.53 -0.90 -4.96
N HIS A 70 -1.33 -0.68 -3.66
CA HIS A 70 -1.08 -1.78 -2.72
C HIS A 70 -2.26 -2.74 -2.61
N TYR A 71 -3.49 -2.23 -2.65
CA TYR A 71 -4.70 -3.06 -2.68
C TYR A 71 -4.79 -3.89 -3.97
N LEU A 72 -4.63 -3.25 -5.14
CA LEU A 72 -4.75 -3.91 -6.44
C LEU A 72 -3.61 -4.88 -6.74
N GLN A 73 -2.37 -4.44 -6.49
CA GLN A 73 -1.16 -5.20 -6.82
C GLN A 73 -0.14 -5.09 -5.69
N PRO A 74 -0.32 -5.84 -4.58
CA PRO A 74 0.52 -5.73 -3.38
C PRO A 74 2.02 -6.02 -3.59
N GLN A 75 2.35 -6.73 -4.67
CA GLN A 75 3.73 -7.11 -5.01
C GLN A 75 4.47 -6.03 -5.82
N TYR A 76 3.74 -5.04 -6.34
CA TYR A 76 4.32 -3.96 -7.14
C TYR A 76 4.84 -2.84 -6.24
N LYS A 77 6.08 -2.44 -6.49
CA LYS A 77 6.69 -1.27 -5.85
C LYS A 77 6.62 -0.12 -6.82
N VAL A 78 5.84 0.90 -6.47
CA VAL A 78 5.71 2.12 -7.26
C VAL A 78 7.09 2.81 -7.34
N PRO A 79 7.61 3.11 -8.54
CA PRO A 79 8.83 3.89 -8.70
C PRO A 79 8.69 5.30 -8.14
N ARG A 80 9.80 5.93 -7.77
CA ARG A 80 9.81 7.33 -7.31
C ARG A 80 9.43 8.29 -8.42
N ARG A 81 8.90 9.46 -8.06
CA ARG A 81 8.55 10.52 -9.02
C ARG A 81 9.68 10.90 -9.98
N THR A 82 10.93 10.82 -9.51
CA THR A 82 12.13 11.12 -10.31
C THR A 82 12.37 10.14 -11.45
N ILE A 83 11.96 8.88 -11.30
CA ILE A 83 12.06 7.86 -12.35
C ILE A 83 11.03 8.15 -13.44
N PHE A 84 9.82 8.57 -13.04
CA PHE A 84 8.80 8.98 -13.99
C PHE A 84 9.23 10.21 -14.79
N SER A 85 9.74 11.25 -14.13
CA SER A 85 10.10 12.50 -14.79
C SER A 85 11.37 12.40 -15.67
N ARG A 86 12.37 11.61 -15.27
CA ARG A 86 13.67 11.54 -15.98
C ARG A 86 13.78 10.40 -16.97
N THR A 87 12.93 9.38 -16.87
CA THR A 87 13.11 8.14 -17.64
C THR A 87 11.80 7.70 -18.27
N VAL A 88 10.81 7.28 -17.48
CA VAL A 88 9.65 6.55 -18.01
C VAL A 88 8.80 7.41 -18.95
N ILE A 89 8.48 8.65 -18.56
CA ILE A 89 7.64 9.53 -19.38
C ILE A 89 8.39 10.04 -20.60
N PRO A 90 9.64 10.53 -20.50
CA PRO A 90 10.43 10.84 -21.69
C PRO A 90 10.54 9.66 -22.69
N GLU A 91 10.83 8.45 -22.21
CA GLU A 91 10.89 7.24 -23.04
C GLU A 91 9.54 6.89 -23.69
N LEU A 92 8.42 7.19 -23.02
CA LEU A 92 7.07 6.98 -23.56
C LEU A 92 6.89 7.72 -24.89
N TYR A 93 7.40 8.96 -24.98
CA TYR A 93 7.22 9.83 -26.14
C TYR A 93 8.34 9.71 -27.18
N GLN A 94 9.51 9.20 -26.82
CA GLN A 94 10.60 8.93 -27.77
C GLN A 94 10.35 7.72 -28.66
N ASN A 95 9.46 6.81 -28.24
CA ASN A 95 9.12 5.59 -28.94
C ASN A 95 7.73 5.64 -29.60
N THR A 96 7.20 6.84 -29.85
CA THR A 96 5.94 7.07 -30.59
C THR A 96 6.26 7.67 -31.95
#